data_AF-A0A965HI00-F1
#
_entry.id   AF-A0A965HI00-F1
#
_cell.length_a   1.000
_cell.length_b   1.000
_cell.length_c   1.000
_cell.angle_alpha   90.00
_cell.angle_beta   90.00
_cell.angle_gamma   90.00
#
_symmetry.space_group_name_H-M   'P 1'
#
loop_
_entity.id
_entity.type
_entity.pdbx_description
1 polymer ?
#
loop_
_entity_poly.entity_id
_entity_poly.type
_entity_poly.pdbx_seq_one_letter_code
_entity_poly.pdbx_strand_id
1 'polypeptide(L)'
;EKGCRLTGEKNEKFGWQKSIEILWNPDGLVQIEHRLMNSTAKALPVSPWCLTVLNQGGVALIPQPAYVPHPIDLPKGTKFSMDDYLPNRNLTLWKYTDLADPRINLGRNLWTLSQKKNTKAFKIGFRHAEGWIGYQLGDLFFAKWISHEKKANYPDRGCNTELFTNGDILEIESLAPEKPVAANSHSIHFEWWHIAKVKFTQNDEASILKHIAALPRPA
;
A
#
# COMPACT_ATOMS: atom_id res chain seq x y z
N GLU A 1 -25.21 -2.77 -13.02
CA GLU A 1 -24.75 -1.60 -12.25
C GLU A 1 -23.23 -1.50 -12.33
N LYS A 2 -22.66 -0.29 -12.31
CA LYS A 2 -21.20 -0.08 -12.48
C LYS A 2 -20.45 0.07 -11.15
N GLY A 3 -21.08 -0.24 -10.03
CA GLY A 3 -20.51 -0.04 -8.70
C GLY A 3 -21.57 0.05 -7.60
N CYS A 4 -21.13 0.33 -6.38
CA CYS A 4 -21.99 0.60 -5.23
C CYS A 4 -21.33 1.59 -4.25
N ARG A 5 -22.13 2.20 -3.37
CA ARG A 5 -21.62 3.03 -2.27
C ARG A 5 -22.12 2.48 -0.94
N LEU A 6 -21.19 2.35 0.00
CA LEU A 6 -21.44 1.96 1.38
C LEU A 6 -21.17 3.17 2.27
N THR A 7 -22.14 3.56 3.10
CA THR A 7 -22.00 4.68 4.03
C THR A 7 -22.14 4.17 5.44
N GLY A 8 -21.13 4.42 6.27
CA GLY A 8 -21.17 4.07 7.69
C GLY A 8 -22.00 5.06 8.50
N GLU A 9 -22.29 4.69 9.74
CA GLU A 9 -22.91 5.59 10.70
C GLU A 9 -22.02 6.81 10.98
N LYS A 10 -22.66 7.92 11.34
CA LYS A 10 -21.95 9.13 11.75
C LYS A 10 -21.29 8.88 13.11
N ASN A 11 -20.03 9.26 13.24
CA ASN A 11 -19.37 9.31 14.52
C ASN A 11 -19.69 10.65 15.19
N GLU A 12 -20.76 10.71 15.98
CA GLU A 12 -21.20 11.96 16.65
C GLU A 12 -20.16 12.50 17.64
N LYS A 13 -19.37 11.61 18.26
CA LYS A 13 -18.33 12.00 19.22
C LYS A 13 -17.19 12.80 18.57
N PHE A 14 -16.79 12.41 17.37
CA PHE A 14 -15.65 12.99 16.66
C PHE A 14 -16.03 13.79 15.42
N GLY A 15 -17.32 13.81 15.06
CA GLY A 15 -17.87 14.65 14.01
C GLY A 15 -17.52 14.23 12.58
N TRP A 16 -17.19 12.95 12.34
CA TRP A 16 -16.87 12.44 11.01
C TRP A 16 -17.79 11.30 10.56
N GLN A 17 -17.91 11.11 9.25
CA GLN A 17 -18.63 9.97 8.65
C GLN A 17 -17.80 9.37 7.52
N LYS A 18 -17.73 8.03 7.47
CA LYS A 18 -17.00 7.29 6.44
C LYS A 18 -17.95 6.79 5.37
N SER A 19 -17.50 6.79 4.12
CA SER A 19 -18.15 6.05 3.05
C SER A 19 -17.12 5.49 2.08
N ILE A 20 -17.46 4.38 1.44
CA ILE A 20 -16.65 3.75 0.40
C ILE A 20 -17.51 3.66 -0.84
N GLU A 21 -17.04 4.24 -1.94
CA GLU A 21 -17.61 4.02 -3.26
C GLU A 21 -16.71 3.06 -4.03
N ILE A 22 -17.32 2.07 -4.65
CA ILE A 22 -16.63 0.97 -5.29
C ILE A 22 -17.15 0.97 -6.74
N LEU A 23 -16.28 1.12 -7.74
CA LEU A 23 -16.62 1.26 -9.17
C LEU A 23 -15.91 0.22 -10.05
N TRP A 24 -16.66 -0.43 -10.95
CA TRP A 24 -16.15 -1.52 -11.80
C TRP A 24 -15.71 -0.90 -13.12
N ASN A 25 -14.40 -0.86 -13.38
CA ASN A 25 -13.88 -0.27 -14.61
C ASN A 25 -13.89 -1.30 -15.76
N PRO A 26 -14.11 -0.87 -17.01
CA PRO A 26 -14.11 -1.77 -18.17
C PRO A 26 -12.79 -2.51 -18.42
N ASP A 27 -11.67 -1.98 -17.91
CA ASP A 27 -10.33 -2.57 -18.00
C ASP A 27 -10.07 -3.67 -16.95
N GLY A 28 -11.05 -3.94 -16.07
CA GLY A 28 -10.97 -4.95 -15.02
C GLY A 28 -10.40 -4.43 -13.69
N LEU A 29 -10.06 -3.14 -13.58
CA LEU A 29 -9.76 -2.54 -12.28
C LEU A 29 -11.06 -2.29 -11.49
N VAL A 30 -10.99 -2.50 -10.19
CA VAL A 30 -12.01 -2.06 -9.25
C VAL A 30 -11.48 -0.81 -8.55
N GLN A 31 -12.04 0.35 -8.85
CA GLN A 31 -11.68 1.58 -8.15
C GLN A 31 -12.41 1.64 -6.81
N ILE A 32 -11.67 1.94 -5.75
CA ILE A 32 -12.17 2.18 -4.40
C ILE A 32 -11.93 3.64 -4.05
N GLU A 33 -12.99 4.37 -3.76
CA GLU A 33 -12.93 5.73 -3.28
C GLU A 33 -13.35 5.77 -1.80
N HIS A 34 -12.36 5.97 -0.94
CA HIS A 34 -12.57 6.16 0.49
C HIS A 34 -12.84 7.64 0.76
N ARG A 35 -14.00 7.95 1.34
CA ARG A 35 -14.35 9.30 1.77
C ARG A 35 -14.45 9.38 3.28
N LEU A 36 -13.91 10.46 3.83
CA LEU A 36 -14.10 10.87 5.21
C LEU A 36 -14.69 12.27 5.24
N MET A 37 -15.97 12.36 5.60
CA MET A 37 -16.73 13.61 5.70
C MET A 37 -16.57 14.22 7.09
N ASN A 38 -16.31 15.52 7.15
CA ASN A 38 -16.36 16.34 8.36
C ASN A 38 -17.77 16.97 8.48
N SER A 39 -18.53 16.55 9.49
CA SER A 39 -19.88 17.07 9.77
C SER A 39 -19.89 18.18 10.82
N THR A 40 -18.72 18.72 11.19
CA THR A 40 -18.60 19.80 12.17
C THR A 40 -18.44 21.16 11.50
N ALA A 41 -18.64 22.22 12.28
CA ALA A 41 -18.45 23.61 11.86
C ALA A 41 -16.96 24.07 11.85
N LYS A 42 -16.01 23.20 12.21
CA LYS A 42 -14.57 23.53 12.26
C LYS A 42 -13.77 22.55 11.40
N ALA A 43 -12.55 22.91 11.02
CA ALA A 43 -11.66 21.96 10.36
C ALA A 43 -11.32 20.79 11.29
N LEU A 44 -11.33 19.56 10.76
CA LEU A 44 -10.99 18.35 11.49
C LEU A 44 -9.64 17.80 11.01
N PRO A 45 -8.65 17.61 11.91
CA PRO A 45 -7.34 17.05 11.56
C PRO A 45 -7.41 15.52 11.47
N VAL A 46 -8.08 15.01 10.45
CA VAL A 46 -8.29 13.57 10.22
C VAL A 46 -7.96 13.21 8.77
N SER A 47 -7.47 12.00 8.56
CA SER A 47 -7.13 11.48 7.23
C SER A 47 -7.67 10.05 7.06
N PRO A 48 -8.06 9.66 5.83
CA PRO A 48 -8.41 8.28 5.53
C PRO A 48 -7.25 7.31 5.83
N TRP A 49 -7.58 6.26 6.58
CA TRP A 49 -6.73 5.09 6.84
C TRP A 49 -7.53 3.85 6.44
N CYS A 50 -7.05 3.15 5.41
CA CYS A 50 -7.83 2.19 4.64
C CYS A 50 -7.19 0.80 4.74
N LEU A 51 -7.80 -0.06 5.56
CA LEU A 51 -7.30 -1.41 5.85
C LEU A 51 -7.89 -2.42 4.88
N THR A 52 -7.04 -3.20 4.21
CA THR A 52 -7.46 -4.35 3.40
C THR A 52 -6.95 -5.62 4.06
N VAL A 53 -7.82 -6.26 4.86
CA VAL A 53 -7.53 -7.54 5.50
C VAL A 53 -7.74 -8.67 4.50
N LEU A 54 -6.71 -9.50 4.32
CA LEU A 54 -6.68 -10.57 3.34
C LEU A 54 -6.80 -11.94 4.03
N ASN A 55 -7.13 -12.96 3.25
CA ASN A 55 -7.31 -14.31 3.78
C ASN A 55 -6.01 -14.84 4.42
N GLN A 56 -6.09 -15.88 5.24
CA GLN A 56 -4.91 -16.47 5.89
C GLN A 56 -4.03 -17.24 4.90
N GLY A 57 -2.73 -17.37 5.25
CA GLY A 57 -1.76 -18.25 4.59
C GLY A 57 -1.13 -17.72 3.29
N GLY A 58 -1.49 -16.53 2.83
CA GLY A 58 -0.85 -15.93 1.65
C GLY A 58 0.35 -15.06 1.97
N VAL A 59 0.88 -14.48 0.90
CA VAL A 59 2.14 -13.72 0.90
C VAL A 59 1.91 -12.37 0.25
N ALA A 60 2.21 -11.30 0.98
CA ALA A 60 2.28 -9.96 0.43
C ALA A 60 3.57 -9.77 -0.39
N LEU A 61 3.47 -8.99 -1.45
CA LEU A 61 4.52 -8.74 -2.44
C LEU A 61 4.74 -7.22 -2.49
N ILE A 62 5.94 -6.78 -2.11
CA ILE A 62 6.26 -5.36 -1.93
C ILE A 62 7.37 -4.98 -2.92
N PRO A 63 7.04 -4.29 -4.03
CA PRO A 63 8.05 -3.86 -5.00
C PRO A 63 9.03 -2.87 -4.36
N GLN A 64 10.29 -2.95 -4.77
CA GLN A 64 11.35 -2.03 -4.37
C GLN A 64 11.79 -1.19 -5.57
N PRO A 65 12.15 0.09 -5.35
CA PRO A 65 12.82 0.90 -6.35
C PRO A 65 14.01 0.15 -6.96
N ALA A 66 14.29 0.36 -8.25
CA ALA A 66 15.40 -0.30 -8.92
C ALA A 66 16.73 -0.06 -8.18
N TYR A 67 17.54 -1.12 -8.05
CA TYR A 67 18.89 -0.99 -7.50
C TYR A 67 19.78 -0.24 -8.48
N VAL A 68 20.43 0.81 -7.98
CA VAL A 68 21.50 1.52 -8.67
C VAL A 68 22.78 1.34 -7.84
N PRO A 69 23.90 0.87 -8.42
CA PRO A 69 25.17 0.78 -7.70
C PRO A 69 25.62 2.15 -7.20
N HIS A 70 26.36 2.18 -6.09
CA HIS A 70 26.98 3.41 -5.64
C HIS A 70 27.92 3.94 -6.74
N PRO A 71 27.99 5.27 -6.97
CA PRO A 71 28.82 5.84 -8.03
C PRO A 71 30.30 5.41 -8.04
N ILE A 72 30.87 5.06 -6.88
CA ILE A 72 32.25 4.56 -6.76
C ILE A 72 32.48 3.20 -7.40
N ASP A 73 31.43 2.37 -7.48
CA ASP A 73 31.49 1.01 -8.02
C ASP A 73 31.19 0.98 -9.52
N LEU A 74 30.88 2.14 -10.13
CA LEU A 74 30.59 2.23 -11.55
C LEU A 74 31.89 2.10 -12.38
N PRO A 75 31.82 1.51 -13.59
CA PRO A 75 32.96 1.49 -14.51
C PRO A 75 33.54 2.89 -14.74
N LYS A 76 34.87 2.98 -14.87
CA LYS A 76 35.55 4.27 -15.09
C LYS A 76 34.98 4.98 -16.32
N GLY A 77 34.63 6.26 -16.16
CA GLY A 77 34.02 7.07 -17.22
C GLY A 77 32.49 6.98 -17.29
N THR A 78 31.84 6.16 -16.45
CA THR A 78 30.38 6.18 -16.31
C THR A 78 29.93 7.50 -15.70
N LYS A 79 28.97 8.16 -16.33
CA LYS A 79 28.35 9.37 -15.80
C LYS A 79 27.34 9.00 -14.72
N PHE A 80 27.31 9.79 -13.65
CA PHE A 80 26.31 9.75 -12.60
C PHE A 80 25.89 11.17 -12.24
N SER A 81 24.79 11.29 -11.52
CA SER A 81 24.22 12.55 -11.03
C SER A 81 24.35 12.65 -9.51
N MET A 82 24.08 13.83 -8.94
CA MET A 82 24.05 13.97 -7.48
C MET A 82 22.88 13.18 -6.85
N ASP A 83 21.81 12.96 -7.61
CA ASP A 83 20.65 12.19 -7.15
C ASP A 83 21.00 10.72 -6.85
N ASP A 84 22.05 10.18 -7.49
CA ASP A 84 22.53 8.80 -7.25
C ASP A 84 23.15 8.60 -5.85
N TYR A 85 23.38 9.69 -5.10
CA TYR A 85 23.81 9.65 -3.70
C TYR A 85 22.65 9.83 -2.70
N LEU A 86 21.45 10.20 -3.16
CA LEU A 86 20.34 10.53 -2.28
C LEU A 86 19.52 9.30 -1.90
N PRO A 87 18.95 9.26 -0.67
CA PRO A 87 18.03 8.20 -0.29
C PRO A 87 16.74 8.27 -1.12
N ASN A 88 16.21 7.10 -1.49
CA ASN A 88 14.95 7.00 -2.26
C ASN A 88 13.86 6.17 -1.56
N ARG A 89 14.08 5.75 -0.30
CA ARG A 89 13.17 4.91 0.49
C ARG A 89 13.14 5.38 1.94
N ASN A 90 11.96 5.31 2.55
CA ASN A 90 11.76 5.46 3.99
C ASN A 90 11.09 4.20 4.52
N LEU A 91 11.61 3.69 5.63
CA LEU A 91 11.10 2.52 6.34
C LEU A 91 10.70 2.92 7.76
N THR A 92 9.46 2.63 8.13
CA THR A 92 8.95 2.84 9.50
C THR A 92 8.74 1.50 10.18
N LEU A 93 9.31 1.39 11.39
CA LEU A 93 9.27 0.19 12.21
C LEU A 93 8.56 0.51 13.52
N TRP A 94 7.68 -0.40 13.95
CA TRP A 94 7.05 -0.35 15.25
C TRP A 94 7.96 -1.03 16.28
N LYS A 95 7.72 -0.75 17.58
CA LYS A 95 8.55 -1.30 18.67
C LYS A 95 8.68 -2.83 18.66
N TYR A 96 7.71 -3.51 18.05
CA TYR A 96 7.63 -4.97 17.98
C TYR A 96 8.03 -5.53 16.59
N THR A 97 8.50 -4.68 15.67
CA THR A 97 8.96 -5.14 14.36
C THR A 97 10.34 -5.76 14.48
N ASP A 98 10.42 -7.08 14.28
CA ASP A 98 11.68 -7.81 14.20
C ASP A 98 12.06 -8.06 12.73
N LEU A 99 13.09 -7.38 12.24
CA LEU A 99 13.56 -7.59 10.85
C LEU A 99 14.27 -8.92 10.63
N ALA A 100 14.56 -9.68 11.69
CA ALA A 100 15.00 -11.07 11.59
C ALA A 100 13.82 -12.06 11.51
N ASP A 101 12.57 -11.58 11.51
CA ASP A 101 11.39 -12.44 11.38
C ASP A 101 11.45 -13.26 10.08
N PRO A 102 11.40 -14.60 10.13
CA PRO A 102 11.54 -15.46 8.95
C PRO A 102 10.33 -15.39 8.00
N ARG A 103 9.30 -14.61 8.33
CA ARG A 103 8.16 -14.32 7.44
C ARG A 103 8.48 -13.23 6.43
N ILE A 104 9.43 -12.33 6.73
CA ILE A 104 9.84 -11.28 5.80
C ILE A 104 11.10 -11.70 5.03
N ASN A 105 11.07 -11.56 3.72
CA ASN A 105 12.24 -11.70 2.86
C ASN A 105 12.54 -10.37 2.18
N LEU A 106 13.73 -9.82 2.44
CA LEU A 106 14.19 -8.53 1.92
C LEU A 106 14.99 -8.72 0.62
N GLY A 107 14.32 -9.15 -0.44
CA GLY A 107 14.90 -9.33 -1.77
C GLY A 107 15.37 -8.02 -2.43
N ARG A 108 15.94 -8.13 -3.63
CA ARG A 108 16.49 -6.96 -4.34
C ARG A 108 15.41 -6.09 -4.97
N ASN A 109 14.49 -6.70 -5.72
CA ASN A 109 13.43 -5.98 -6.45
C ASN A 109 12.05 -6.19 -5.83
N LEU A 110 11.86 -7.32 -5.15
CA LEU A 110 10.61 -7.67 -4.51
C LEU A 110 10.88 -8.18 -3.10
N TRP A 111 10.27 -7.53 -2.12
CA TRP A 111 10.19 -8.07 -0.76
C TRP A 111 8.92 -8.88 -0.63
N THR A 112 8.95 -9.86 0.27
CA THR A 112 7.76 -10.66 0.57
C THR A 112 7.50 -10.71 2.07
N LEU A 113 6.23 -10.76 2.47
CA LEU A 113 5.81 -10.94 3.85
C LEU A 113 4.72 -12.00 3.91
N SER A 114 5.00 -13.12 4.57
CA SER A 114 4.08 -14.26 4.66
C SER A 114 3.22 -14.21 5.91
N GLN A 115 1.92 -14.47 5.79
CA GLN A 115 1.07 -14.77 6.93
C GLN A 115 1.30 -16.22 7.39
N LYS A 116 1.50 -16.44 8.69
CA LYS A 116 1.65 -17.79 9.26
C LYS A 116 0.88 -17.90 10.58
N LYS A 117 0.18 -19.02 10.77
CA LYS A 117 -0.48 -19.33 12.05
C LYS A 117 0.53 -19.38 13.21
N ASN A 118 0.04 -19.16 14.44
CA ASN A 118 0.84 -19.23 15.67
C ASN A 118 2.05 -18.28 15.71
N THR A 119 1.96 -17.12 15.02
CA THR A 119 3.02 -16.12 15.00
C THR A 119 2.61 -14.83 15.70
N LYS A 120 3.60 -14.04 16.13
CA LYS A 120 3.40 -12.77 16.81
C LYS A 120 3.10 -11.64 15.82
N ALA A 121 2.67 -10.50 16.35
CA ALA A 121 2.47 -9.29 15.57
C ALA A 121 3.78 -8.83 14.93
N PHE A 122 3.68 -8.45 13.66
CA PHE A 122 4.72 -7.80 12.88
C PHE A 122 4.07 -6.68 12.09
N LYS A 123 4.68 -5.49 12.05
CA LYS A 123 4.19 -4.36 11.26
C LYS A 123 5.34 -3.63 10.61
N ILE A 124 5.17 -3.16 9.38
CA ILE A 124 6.20 -2.42 8.64
C ILE A 124 5.53 -1.38 7.76
N GLY A 125 6.07 -0.17 7.74
CA GLY A 125 5.52 0.97 7.03
C GLY A 125 6.50 1.53 6.00
N PHE A 126 5.96 2.10 4.93
CA PHE A 126 6.74 2.60 3.81
C PHE A 126 6.22 3.95 3.34
N ARG A 127 7.15 4.79 2.91
CA ARG A 127 6.84 5.84 1.93
C ARG A 127 6.95 5.25 0.53
N HIS A 128 5.91 4.52 0.16
CA HIS A 128 5.85 3.67 -1.03
C HIS A 128 5.65 4.48 -2.30
N ALA A 129 6.65 4.44 -3.19
CA ALA A 129 6.64 5.17 -4.47
C ALA A 129 6.37 4.28 -5.68
N GLU A 130 6.53 2.96 -5.56
CA GLU A 130 6.34 2.00 -6.67
C GLU A 130 4.87 1.79 -7.03
N GLY A 131 3.95 2.26 -6.17
CA GLY A 131 2.54 2.48 -6.50
C GLY A 131 1.65 1.25 -6.41
N TRP A 132 2.15 0.06 -6.07
CA TRP A 132 1.33 -1.14 -5.84
C TRP A 132 1.87 -2.04 -4.73
N ILE A 133 0.99 -2.78 -4.07
CA ILE A 133 1.32 -3.93 -3.22
C ILE A 133 0.50 -5.13 -3.70
N GLY A 134 1.15 -6.28 -3.82
CA GLY A 134 0.51 -7.53 -4.20
C GLY A 134 0.20 -8.42 -3.00
N TYR A 135 -0.69 -9.36 -3.20
CA TYR A 135 -0.91 -10.48 -2.30
C TYR A 135 -1.23 -11.73 -3.13
N GLN A 136 -0.62 -12.85 -2.79
CA GLN A 136 -0.86 -14.12 -3.45
C GLN A 136 -1.22 -15.22 -2.46
N LEU A 137 -2.30 -15.96 -2.77
CA LEU A 137 -2.75 -17.15 -2.06
C LEU A 137 -3.03 -18.26 -3.08
N GLY A 138 -2.12 -19.22 -3.21
CA GLY A 138 -2.24 -20.25 -4.24
C GLY A 138 -2.27 -19.66 -5.64
N ASP A 139 -3.32 -19.95 -6.41
CA ASP A 139 -3.55 -19.38 -7.74
C ASP A 139 -4.24 -18.01 -7.72
N LEU A 140 -4.68 -17.50 -6.56
CA LEU A 140 -5.32 -16.19 -6.44
C LEU A 140 -4.27 -15.10 -6.25
N PHE A 141 -4.31 -14.11 -7.14
CA PHE A 141 -3.48 -12.92 -7.09
C PHE A 141 -4.34 -11.68 -6.90
N PHE A 142 -3.93 -10.82 -5.97
CA PHE A 142 -4.51 -9.52 -5.70
C PHE A 142 -3.42 -8.46 -5.85
N ALA A 143 -3.72 -7.37 -6.53
CA ALA A 143 -2.89 -6.17 -6.55
C ALA A 143 -3.70 -4.96 -6.12
N LYS A 144 -3.12 -4.15 -5.25
CA LYS A 144 -3.66 -2.90 -4.74
C LYS A 144 -2.74 -1.76 -5.17
N TRP A 145 -3.22 -0.87 -6.01
CA TRP A 145 -2.52 0.37 -6.34
C TRP A 145 -2.85 1.45 -5.32
N ILE A 146 -1.81 2.18 -4.91
CA ILE A 146 -1.87 3.23 -3.90
C ILE A 146 -1.13 4.44 -4.47
N SER A 147 -1.79 5.59 -4.51
CA SER A 147 -1.19 6.83 -4.99
C SER A 147 -0.12 7.35 -4.02
N HIS A 148 0.92 7.99 -4.58
CA HIS A 148 1.95 8.66 -3.81
C HIS A 148 2.05 10.14 -4.21
N GLU A 149 1.62 11.03 -3.32
CA GLU A 149 1.82 12.47 -3.44
C GLU A 149 3.21 12.87 -2.94
N LYS A 150 4.17 13.05 -3.85
CA LYS A 150 5.60 13.28 -3.52
C LYS A 150 5.87 14.38 -2.49
N LYS A 151 5.05 15.43 -2.45
CA LYS A 151 5.21 16.60 -1.57
C LYS A 151 4.27 16.59 -0.36
N ALA A 152 3.44 15.57 -0.21
CA ALA A 152 2.53 15.47 0.92
C ALA A 152 3.24 15.00 2.19
N ASN A 153 2.73 15.48 3.32
CA ASN A 153 2.97 14.90 4.63
C ASN A 153 2.01 13.73 4.82
N TYR A 154 2.53 12.65 5.38
CA TYR A 154 1.78 11.43 5.65
C TYR A 154 1.94 11.06 7.14
N PRO A 155 0.97 10.33 7.72
CA PRO A 155 1.03 9.85 9.10
C PRO A 155 2.23 8.92 9.35
N ASP A 156 2.42 8.50 10.61
CA ASP A 156 3.33 7.41 10.97
C ASP A 156 4.75 7.56 10.41
N ARG A 157 5.33 8.75 10.61
CA ARG A 157 6.66 9.15 10.12
C ARG A 157 6.77 9.16 8.59
N GLY A 158 5.67 9.45 7.89
CA GLY A 158 5.64 9.62 6.44
C GLY A 158 5.19 8.40 5.66
N CYS A 159 4.43 7.49 6.27
CA CYS A 159 3.91 6.27 5.62
C CYS A 159 2.63 6.56 4.83
N ASN A 160 2.62 6.20 3.54
CA ASN A 160 1.40 6.08 2.75
C ASN A 160 0.91 4.63 2.61
N THR A 161 1.75 3.66 3.00
CA THR A 161 1.44 2.24 2.94
C THR A 161 2.01 1.53 4.16
N GLU A 162 1.24 0.62 4.76
CA GLU A 162 1.69 -0.22 5.86
C GLU A 162 1.24 -1.67 5.64
N LEU A 163 2.00 -2.60 6.20
CA LEU A 163 1.66 -4.01 6.24
C LEU A 163 1.71 -4.47 7.70
N PHE A 164 0.68 -5.19 8.12
CA PHE A 164 0.67 -5.88 9.40
C PHE A 164 0.33 -7.35 9.20
N THR A 165 0.94 -8.21 10.02
CA THR A 165 0.56 -9.62 10.08
C THR A 165 0.80 -10.21 11.46
N ASN A 166 -0.05 -11.16 11.82
CA ASN A 166 0.09 -12.01 12.99
C ASN A 166 -0.42 -13.43 12.67
N GLY A 167 -0.69 -14.23 13.70
CA GLY A 167 -1.28 -15.57 13.56
C GLY A 167 -2.64 -15.62 12.85
N ASP A 168 -3.37 -14.51 12.80
CA ASP A 168 -4.77 -14.46 12.39
C ASP A 168 -4.99 -13.75 11.06
N ILE A 169 -4.19 -12.73 10.74
CA ILE A 169 -4.40 -11.90 9.55
C ILE A 169 -3.10 -11.47 8.88
N LEU A 170 -3.25 -11.05 7.63
CA LEU A 170 -2.35 -10.13 6.95
C LEU A 170 -3.18 -8.99 6.38
N GLU A 171 -2.74 -7.77 6.60
CA GLU A 171 -3.39 -6.57 6.09
C GLU A 171 -2.43 -5.71 5.26
N ILE A 172 -2.99 -5.13 4.18
CA ILE A 172 -2.35 -4.08 3.39
C ILE A 172 -3.12 -2.79 3.61
N GLU A 173 -2.46 -1.83 4.24
CA GLU A 173 -3.04 -0.57 4.65
C GLU A 173 -2.56 0.53 3.70
N SER A 174 -3.44 1.48 3.40
CA SER A 174 -3.08 2.70 2.70
C SER A 174 -3.53 3.92 3.51
N LEU A 175 -2.72 4.97 3.47
CA LEU A 175 -2.94 6.19 4.24
C LEU A 175 -2.98 7.38 3.28
N ALA A 176 -3.99 8.22 3.47
CA ALA A 176 -4.06 9.51 2.79
C ALA A 176 -3.09 10.51 3.42
N PRO A 177 -2.71 11.57 2.69
CA PRO A 177 -2.00 12.71 3.27
C PRO A 177 -2.67 13.29 4.52
N GLU A 178 -1.86 13.79 5.45
CA GLU A 178 -2.32 14.57 6.60
C GLU A 178 -2.74 15.97 6.15
N LYS A 179 -4.04 16.14 5.87
CA LYS A 179 -4.64 17.42 5.49
C LYS A 179 -5.94 17.60 6.26
N PRO A 180 -6.10 18.66 7.08
CA PRO A 180 -7.36 18.92 7.78
C PRO A 180 -8.54 19.01 6.81
N VAL A 181 -9.62 18.30 7.12
CA VAL A 181 -10.86 18.34 6.35
C VAL A 181 -11.63 19.58 6.76
N ALA A 182 -11.91 20.47 5.81
CA ALA A 182 -12.69 21.68 6.07
C ALA A 182 -14.10 21.38 6.61
N ALA A 183 -14.71 22.35 7.29
CA ALA A 183 -16.07 22.23 7.82
C ALA A 183 -17.05 21.84 6.70
N ASN A 184 -17.92 20.87 6.97
CA ASN A 184 -18.92 20.36 6.01
C ASN A 184 -18.32 19.86 4.66
N SER A 185 -17.04 19.48 4.66
CA SER A 185 -16.32 18.97 3.49
C SER A 185 -15.81 17.55 3.74
N HIS A 186 -15.17 16.94 2.74
CA HIS A 186 -14.62 15.60 2.83
C HIS A 186 -13.21 15.52 2.26
N SER A 187 -12.41 14.58 2.78
CA SER A 187 -11.20 14.11 2.13
C SER A 187 -11.49 12.83 1.36
N ILE A 188 -10.77 12.63 0.26
CA ILE A 188 -10.84 11.43 -0.58
C ILE A 188 -9.49 10.73 -0.58
N HIS A 189 -9.51 9.40 -0.60
CA HIS A 189 -8.36 8.56 -0.86
C HIS A 189 -8.74 7.44 -1.82
N PHE A 190 -7.99 7.32 -2.92
CA PHE A 190 -8.27 6.31 -3.94
C PHE A 190 -7.35 5.10 -3.81
N GLU A 191 -7.92 3.95 -4.09
CA GLU A 191 -7.20 2.71 -4.35
C GLU A 191 -7.77 2.08 -5.63
N TRP A 192 -6.97 1.25 -6.28
CA TRP A 192 -7.46 0.42 -7.39
C TRP A 192 -7.04 -1.00 -7.14
N TRP A 193 -7.97 -1.93 -7.35
CA TRP A 193 -7.77 -3.34 -7.09
C TRP A 193 -7.83 -4.13 -8.38
N HIS A 194 -6.96 -5.11 -8.51
CA HIS A 194 -7.02 -6.15 -9.52
C HIS A 194 -7.02 -7.51 -8.83
N ILE A 195 -7.89 -8.40 -9.29
CA ILE A 195 -7.99 -9.77 -8.78
C ILE A 195 -7.97 -10.72 -9.98
N ALA A 196 -7.08 -11.70 -9.97
CA ALA A 196 -6.95 -12.67 -11.04
C ALA A 196 -6.52 -14.03 -10.55
N LYS A 197 -6.71 -15.03 -11.42
CA LYS A 197 -6.01 -16.32 -11.29
C LYS A 197 -4.70 -16.29 -12.05
N VAL A 198 -3.65 -16.80 -11.43
CA VAL A 198 -2.29 -16.84 -11.99
C VAL A 198 -1.73 -18.26 -11.98
N LYS A 199 -0.78 -18.52 -12.88
CA LYS A 199 -0.12 -19.84 -13.03
C LYS A 199 1.26 -19.92 -12.38
N PHE A 200 1.79 -18.79 -11.92
CA PHE A 200 3.08 -18.70 -11.24
C PHE A 200 2.89 -18.73 -9.72
N THR A 201 3.96 -19.02 -8.99
CA THR A 201 3.96 -19.01 -7.52
C THR A 201 4.47 -17.68 -6.99
N GLN A 202 4.25 -17.42 -5.70
CA GLN A 202 4.76 -16.24 -5.00
C GLN A 202 6.29 -16.14 -4.96
N ASN A 203 7.01 -17.21 -5.35
CA ASN A 203 8.47 -17.24 -5.40
C ASN A 203 9.02 -16.94 -6.82
N ASP A 204 8.16 -16.87 -7.84
CA ASP A 204 8.56 -16.55 -9.21
C ASP A 204 8.50 -15.04 -9.44
N GLU A 205 9.52 -14.33 -8.93
CA GLU A 205 9.64 -12.87 -9.01
C GLU A 205 9.49 -12.36 -10.46
N ALA A 206 10.10 -13.04 -11.43
CA ALA A 206 10.06 -12.63 -12.83
C ALA A 206 8.64 -12.66 -13.40
N SER A 207 7.89 -13.73 -13.14
CA SER A 207 6.49 -13.84 -13.58
C SER A 207 5.58 -12.85 -12.87
N ILE A 208 5.79 -12.59 -11.57
CA ILE A 208 5.05 -11.57 -10.82
C ILE A 208 5.24 -10.19 -11.43
N LEU A 209 6.49 -9.77 -11.63
CA LEU A 209 6.80 -8.45 -12.19
C LEU A 209 6.27 -8.31 -13.62
N LYS A 210 6.38 -9.36 -14.44
CA LYS A 210 5.80 -9.39 -15.79
C LYS A 210 4.28 -9.27 -15.76
N HIS A 211 3.61 -9.96 -14.82
CA HIS A 211 2.16 -9.89 -14.68
C HIS A 211 1.71 -8.47 -14.32
N ILE A 212 2.29 -7.88 -13.27
CA ILE A 212 1.97 -6.50 -12.86
C ILE A 212 2.22 -5.50 -13.98
N ALA A 213 3.33 -5.63 -14.72
CA ALA A 213 3.66 -4.73 -15.83
C ALA A 213 2.61 -4.77 -16.97
N ALA A 214 1.87 -5.87 -17.10
CA ALA A 214 0.82 -6.03 -18.11
C ALA A 214 -0.57 -5.56 -17.64
N LEU A 215 -0.74 -5.26 -16.35
CA LEU A 215 -2.02 -4.80 -15.81
C LEU A 215 -2.28 -3.32 -16.15
N PRO A 216 -3.55 -2.92 -16.31
CA PRO A 216 -3.90 -1.51 -16.42
C PRO A 216 -3.35 -0.74 -15.22
N ARG A 217 -2.76 0.43 -15.47
CA ARG A 217 -2.34 1.33 -14.42
C ARG A 217 -3.42 2.39 -14.19
N PRO A 218 -3.76 2.70 -12.94
CA PRO A 218 -4.58 3.86 -12.63
C PRO A 218 -3.95 5.13 -13.22
N ALA A 219 -4.81 6.02 -13.72
CA ALA A 219 -4.42 7.33 -14.23
C ALA A 219 -4.00 8.29 -13.11
#